data_AF-A0A2W2E3M5-F1
#
_entry.id   AF-A0A2W2E3M5-F1
#
_cell.length_a   1.000
_cell.length_b   1.000
_cell.length_c   1.000
_cell.angle_alpha   90.00
_cell.angle_beta   90.00
_cell.angle_gamma   90.00
#
_symmetry.space_group_name_H-M   'P 1'
#
loop_
_entity.id
_entity.type
_entity.pdbx_description
1 polymer ?
#
loop_
_entity_poly.entity_id
_entity_poly.type
_entity_poly.pdbx_seq_one_letter_code
_entity_poly.pdbx_strand_id
1 'polypeptide(L)'
;MRARPAHRFGATRLGHMPDLGFVERGIVMADTTTASDAGPSGSRSDARRARPRRPRAEGPPFHRPRWPRAYAFALVTGVLFLLSWAGQFAFQATVESNQAAQHGQSFAWSEFLPQFLASTLENWQSEFLQLIWQAAGLALFYYWGSSQSRESDERIEAKLDALLRERNLDPDNPDG
;
A
#
# COMPACT_ATOMS: atom_id res chain seq x y z
N MET A 1 9.04 -57.92 -28.91
CA MET A 1 10.01 -58.23 -27.83
C MET A 1 10.03 -57.04 -26.88
N ARG A 2 9.88 -57.20 -25.55
CA ARG A 2 10.95 -57.38 -24.54
C ARG A 2 12.04 -56.27 -24.60
N ALA A 3 12.40 -55.58 -23.51
CA ALA A 3 12.03 -55.76 -22.09
C ALA A 3 12.12 -54.50 -21.20
N ARG A 4 11.54 -54.59 -19.99
CA ARG A 4 11.84 -53.83 -18.76
C ARG A 4 13.17 -54.36 -18.12
N PRO A 5 13.76 -53.77 -17.05
CA PRO A 5 13.22 -52.87 -16.01
C PRO A 5 14.06 -51.54 -15.91
N ALA A 6 14.41 -50.86 -14.80
CA ALA A 6 14.29 -51.11 -13.35
C ALA A 6 14.55 -49.86 -12.46
N HIS A 7 14.30 -50.01 -11.15
CA HIS A 7 14.71 -49.16 -10.00
C HIS A 7 14.11 -47.74 -9.86
N ARG A 8 14.15 -47.09 -8.68
CA ARG A 8 13.82 -47.53 -7.29
C ARG A 8 13.68 -46.26 -6.41
N PHE A 9 12.65 -46.21 -5.56
CA PHE A 9 12.44 -45.33 -4.40
C PHE A 9 13.47 -44.23 -4.08
N GLY A 10 13.01 -42.97 -4.05
CA GLY A 10 13.64 -41.87 -3.29
C GLY A 10 12.63 -41.28 -2.29
N ALA A 11 12.66 -41.73 -1.03
CA ALA A 11 11.81 -41.18 0.03
C ALA A 11 12.55 -40.08 0.79
N THR A 12 12.04 -38.85 0.77
CA THR A 12 12.57 -37.68 1.49
C THR A 12 11.49 -36.59 1.51
N ARG A 13 11.19 -35.88 2.60
CA ARG A 13 11.40 -36.09 4.05
C ARG A 13 10.49 -35.04 4.71
N LEU A 14 9.64 -35.41 5.67
CA LEU A 14 8.57 -34.54 6.16
C LEU A 14 9.08 -33.15 6.60
N GLY A 15 8.53 -32.10 5.98
CA GLY A 15 8.87 -30.71 6.26
C GLY A 15 8.19 -30.22 7.53
N HIS A 16 8.98 -30.04 8.59
CA HIS A 16 8.61 -29.48 9.88
C HIS A 16 7.73 -28.22 9.75
N MET A 17 6.46 -28.30 10.16
CA MET A 17 5.60 -27.12 10.34
C MET A 17 6.10 -26.27 11.51
N PRO A 18 6.06 -24.92 11.41
CA PRO A 18 6.38 -24.04 12.52
C PRO A 18 5.24 -24.00 13.55
N ASP A 19 5.61 -23.71 14.79
CA ASP A 19 4.77 -23.82 15.98
C ASP A 19 3.71 -22.70 16.07
N LEU A 20 2.42 -23.06 16.22
CA LEU A 20 1.33 -22.10 16.44
C LEU A 20 1.21 -21.78 17.93
N GLY A 21 2.05 -20.84 18.39
CA GLY A 21 2.11 -20.39 19.78
C GLY A 21 0.81 -19.73 20.27
N PHE A 22 -0.13 -20.53 20.74
CA PHE A 22 -1.38 -20.08 21.36
C PHE A 22 -1.08 -19.51 22.76
N VAL A 23 -1.33 -18.21 22.96
CA VAL A 23 -1.02 -17.51 24.22
C VAL A 23 -2.14 -17.74 25.24
N GLU A 24 -2.10 -18.87 25.92
CA GLU A 24 -3.01 -19.16 27.03
C GLU A 24 -2.55 -18.45 28.33
N ARG A 25 -3.48 -17.76 29.00
CA ARG A 25 -3.21 -16.98 30.22
C ARG A 25 -3.21 -17.86 31.47
N GLY A 26 -2.14 -18.61 31.68
CA GLY A 26 -1.88 -19.30 32.96
C GLY A 26 -1.80 -18.30 34.12
N ILE A 27 -2.60 -18.53 35.17
CA ILE A 27 -2.59 -17.74 36.40
C ILE A 27 -1.31 -18.02 37.20
N VAL A 28 -0.73 -16.98 37.81
CA VAL A 28 0.42 -17.11 38.70
C VAL A 28 0.02 -17.84 39.98
N MET A 29 0.66 -18.99 40.24
CA MET A 29 0.71 -19.60 41.56
C MET A 29 2.13 -20.14 41.78
N ALA A 30 2.78 -19.66 42.83
CA ALA A 30 4.10 -20.10 43.26
C ALA A 30 4.11 -20.21 44.78
N ASP A 31 4.50 -21.38 45.31
CA ASP A 31 5.49 -21.55 46.39
C ASP A 31 5.67 -23.06 46.73
N THR A 32 6.65 -23.37 47.58
CA THR A 32 6.85 -24.62 48.36
C THR A 32 7.41 -25.87 47.64
N THR A 33 8.74 -25.85 47.48
CA THR A 33 9.67 -26.82 48.11
C THR A 33 9.26 -28.30 48.24
N THR A 34 10.07 -29.20 47.66
CA THR A 34 10.37 -30.53 48.25
C THR A 34 11.73 -31.08 47.79
N ALA A 35 12.48 -31.62 48.75
CA ALA A 35 13.59 -32.59 48.69
C ALA A 35 14.71 -32.46 47.62
N SER A 36 15.86 -32.00 48.11
CA SER A 36 17.21 -32.47 47.78
C SER A 36 17.35 -33.99 47.53
N ASP A 37 18.21 -34.36 46.57
CA ASP A 37 19.12 -35.52 46.67
C ASP A 37 20.48 -35.19 46.02
N ALA A 38 21.52 -35.98 46.29
CA ALA A 38 22.93 -35.56 46.19
C ALA A 38 23.76 -36.24 45.08
N GLY A 39 24.87 -35.58 44.69
CA GLY A 39 25.88 -36.15 43.77
C GLY A 39 26.98 -35.16 43.39
N PRO A 40 28.22 -35.28 43.93
CA PRO A 40 29.31 -34.33 43.66
C PRO A 40 30.29 -34.80 42.57
N SER A 41 31.12 -33.85 42.14
CA SER A 41 32.29 -34.01 41.24
C SER A 41 31.99 -34.24 39.75
N GLY A 42 32.47 -33.29 38.93
CA GLY A 42 32.23 -33.28 37.48
C GLY A 42 32.88 -32.08 36.80
N SER A 43 34.11 -31.73 37.21
CA SER A 43 34.87 -30.55 36.74
C SER A 43 35.34 -30.68 35.28
N ARG A 44 34.39 -30.73 34.34
CA ARG A 44 34.68 -30.66 32.90
C ARG A 44 35.14 -29.26 32.55
N SER A 45 36.37 -29.18 32.04
CA SER A 45 37.05 -27.98 31.59
C SER A 45 36.38 -27.40 30.33
N ASP A 46 35.24 -26.75 30.48
CA ASP A 46 34.51 -26.11 29.38
C ASP A 46 35.16 -24.76 29.03
N ALA A 47 36.33 -24.84 28.38
CA ALA A 47 37.13 -23.71 27.90
C ALA A 47 36.46 -23.01 26.71
N ARG A 48 35.23 -22.50 26.92
CA ARG A 48 34.47 -21.72 25.94
C ARG A 48 35.23 -20.44 25.66
N ARG A 49 35.97 -20.46 24.55
CA ARG A 49 36.65 -19.29 23.99
C ARG A 49 35.67 -18.12 23.97
N ALA A 50 35.91 -17.11 24.80
CA ALA A 50 35.16 -15.87 24.80
C ALA A 50 35.38 -15.19 23.45
N ARG A 51 34.50 -15.49 22.47
CA ARG A 51 34.53 -14.82 21.17
C ARG A 51 34.35 -13.32 21.45
N PRO A 52 35.24 -12.44 20.96
CA PRO A 52 35.05 -11.01 21.15
C PRO A 52 33.69 -10.64 20.53
N ARG A 53 32.83 -9.99 21.33
CA ARG A 53 31.59 -9.40 20.82
C ARG A 53 32.01 -8.40 19.74
N ARG A 54 31.73 -8.72 18.47
CA ARG A 54 31.86 -7.73 17.39
C ARG A 54 31.04 -6.50 17.80
N PRO A 55 31.55 -5.27 17.59
CA PRO A 55 30.71 -4.08 17.71
C PRO A 55 29.43 -4.31 16.91
N ARG A 56 28.28 -4.02 17.52
CA ARG A 56 27.00 -4.08 16.81
C ARG A 56 27.11 -3.05 15.70
N ALA A 57 27.07 -3.49 14.44
CA ALA A 57 27.08 -2.58 13.31
C ALA A 57 25.88 -1.63 13.48
N GLU A 58 26.18 -0.34 13.67
CA GLU A 58 25.14 0.68 13.76
C GLU A 58 24.41 0.70 12.41
N GLY A 59 23.07 0.72 12.47
CA GLY A 59 22.26 0.76 11.26
C GLY A 59 22.60 2.00 10.44
N PRO A 60 22.54 1.94 9.10
CA PRO A 60 22.88 3.09 8.26
C PRO A 60 22.07 4.32 8.71
N PRO A 61 22.69 5.49 8.93
CA PRO A 61 21.96 6.64 9.44
C PRO A 61 20.84 6.99 8.46
N PHE A 62 19.61 7.08 8.97
CA PHE A 62 18.44 7.50 8.19
C PHE A 62 18.57 8.99 7.84
N HIS A 63 19.37 9.27 6.80
CA HIS A 63 19.60 10.61 6.27
C HIS A 63 18.28 11.17 5.72
N ARG A 64 17.54 11.89 6.56
CA ARG A 64 16.33 12.61 6.15
C ARG A 64 16.67 13.46 4.92
N PRO A 65 15.99 13.29 3.78
CA PRO A 65 16.32 14.05 2.57
C PRO A 65 16.16 15.55 2.85
N ARG A 66 17.15 16.35 2.42
CA ARG A 66 17.14 17.80 2.61
C ARG A 66 15.84 18.36 2.04
N TRP A 67 15.09 19.11 2.85
CA TRP A 67 13.71 19.57 2.60
C TRP A 67 13.35 19.87 1.11
N PRO A 68 14.09 20.70 0.34
CA PRO A 68 13.77 20.98 -1.06
C PRO A 68 13.81 19.76 -2.00
N ARG A 69 14.48 18.65 -1.65
CA ARG A 69 14.41 17.38 -2.40
C ARG A 69 13.15 16.57 -2.10
N ALA A 70 12.63 16.65 -0.87
CA ALA A 70 11.38 15.99 -0.49
C ALA A 70 10.17 16.64 -1.18
N TYR A 71 10.22 17.96 -1.37
CA TYR A 71 9.16 18.74 -2.03
C TYR A 71 9.50 19.18 -3.46
N ALA A 72 10.56 18.61 -4.08
CA ALA A 72 11.04 19.04 -5.39
C ALA A 72 9.95 19.03 -6.47
N PHE A 73 9.13 17.98 -6.52
CA PHE A 73 8.00 17.87 -7.44
C PHE A 73 6.96 18.97 -7.20
N ALA A 74 6.55 19.19 -5.94
CA ALA A 74 5.59 20.23 -5.59
C ALA A 74 6.12 21.65 -5.89
N LEU A 75 7.42 21.89 -5.70
CA LEU A 75 8.07 23.16 -6.03
C LEU A 75 8.13 23.40 -7.55
N VAL A 76 8.54 22.40 -8.34
CA VAL A 76 8.61 22.52 -9.81
C VAL A 76 7.21 22.69 -10.40
N THR A 77 6.25 21.85 -10.01
CA THR A 77 4.85 21.97 -10.46
C THR A 77 4.23 23.29 -10.01
N GLY A 78 4.52 23.75 -8.78
CA GLY A 78 4.06 25.05 -8.28
C GLY A 78 4.62 26.24 -9.07
N VAL A 79 5.89 26.21 -9.45
CA VAL A 79 6.50 27.24 -10.31
C VAL A 79 5.89 27.22 -11.71
N LEU A 80 5.73 26.04 -12.33
CA LEU A 80 5.10 25.92 -13.65
C LEU A 80 3.64 26.38 -13.63
N PHE A 81 2.89 26.04 -12.58
CA PHE A 81 1.53 26.52 -12.35
C PHE A 81 1.47 28.05 -12.22
N LEU A 82 2.32 28.66 -11.39
CA LEU A 82 2.35 30.12 -11.21
C LEU A 82 2.75 30.85 -12.49
N LEU A 83 3.69 30.31 -13.28
CA LEU A 83 4.05 30.87 -14.59
C LEU A 83 2.88 30.79 -15.58
N SER A 84 2.16 29.67 -15.62
CA SER A 84 0.97 29.50 -16.46
C SER A 84 -0.16 30.46 -16.06
N TRP A 85 -0.43 30.58 -14.76
CA TRP A 85 -1.47 31.45 -14.21
C TRP A 85 -1.14 32.94 -14.41
N ALA A 86 0.13 33.33 -14.24
CA ALA A 86 0.59 34.69 -14.57
C ALA A 86 0.47 34.98 -16.09
N GLY A 87 0.72 33.99 -16.95
CA GLY A 87 0.47 34.10 -18.38
C GLY A 87 -1.01 34.31 -18.73
N GLN A 88 -1.91 33.53 -18.10
CA GLN A 88 -3.36 33.69 -18.23
C GLN A 88 -3.82 35.08 -17.76
N PHE A 89 -3.34 35.53 -16.59
CA PHE A 89 -3.63 36.86 -16.05
C PHE A 89 -3.19 37.98 -17.00
N ALA A 90 -1.95 37.92 -17.50
CA ALA A 90 -1.42 38.91 -18.43
C ALA A 90 -2.19 38.92 -19.77
N PHE A 91 -2.58 37.75 -20.28
CA PHE A 91 -3.39 37.65 -21.48
C PHE A 91 -4.78 38.26 -21.30
N GLN A 92 -5.49 37.94 -20.20
CA GLN A 92 -6.79 38.56 -19.92
C GLN A 92 -6.67 40.07 -19.69
N ALA A 93 -5.68 40.56 -18.93
CA ALA A 93 -5.45 42.00 -18.74
C ALA A 93 -5.19 42.72 -20.08
N THR A 94 -4.49 42.07 -21.01
CA THR A 94 -4.27 42.59 -22.38
C THR A 94 -5.57 42.61 -23.19
N VAL A 95 -6.40 41.56 -23.11
CA VAL A 95 -7.69 41.48 -23.81
C VAL A 95 -8.69 42.51 -23.27
N GLU A 96 -8.81 42.66 -21.95
CA GLU A 96 -9.71 43.62 -21.30
C GLU A 96 -9.29 45.07 -21.53
N SER A 97 -7.99 45.40 -21.44
CA SER A 97 -7.51 46.75 -21.75
C SER A 97 -7.68 47.13 -23.23
N ASN A 98 -7.51 46.17 -24.15
CA ASN A 98 -7.81 46.37 -25.57
C ASN A 98 -9.32 46.57 -25.82
N GLN A 99 -10.20 45.82 -25.14
CA GLN A 99 -11.64 46.01 -25.23
C GLN A 99 -12.08 47.37 -24.67
N ALA A 100 -11.56 47.79 -23.50
CA ALA A 100 -11.83 49.10 -22.93
C ALA A 100 -11.45 50.21 -23.92
N ALA A 101 -10.25 50.15 -24.50
CA ALA A 101 -9.79 51.11 -25.50
C ALA A 101 -10.69 51.16 -26.76
N GLN A 102 -11.16 49.99 -27.26
CA GLN A 102 -12.09 49.92 -28.39
C GLN A 102 -13.46 50.55 -28.10
N HIS A 103 -13.93 50.48 -26.85
CA HIS A 103 -15.18 51.11 -26.41
C HIS A 103 -15.00 52.56 -25.91
N GLY A 104 -13.80 53.13 -26.03
CA GLY A 104 -13.49 54.49 -25.53
C GLY A 104 -13.45 54.62 -24.01
N GLN A 105 -13.32 53.50 -23.29
CA GLN A 105 -13.31 53.42 -21.83
C GLN A 105 -11.89 53.33 -21.26
N SER A 106 -11.73 53.73 -20.01
CA SER A 106 -10.46 53.59 -19.27
C SER A 106 -10.38 52.22 -18.60
N PHE A 107 -9.24 51.53 -18.71
CA PHE A 107 -9.04 50.24 -18.04
C PHE A 107 -8.96 50.41 -16.51
N ALA A 108 -9.89 49.79 -15.78
CA ALA A 108 -10.03 49.92 -14.33
C ALA A 108 -9.55 48.66 -13.58
N TRP A 109 -8.37 48.75 -12.95
CA TRP A 109 -7.83 47.66 -12.10
C TRP A 109 -8.77 47.24 -10.97
N SER A 110 -9.57 48.17 -10.44
CA SER A 110 -10.58 47.94 -9.40
C SER A 110 -11.73 47.04 -9.83
N GLU A 111 -12.00 46.95 -11.13
CA GLU A 111 -13.04 46.10 -11.71
C GLU A 111 -12.41 44.80 -12.24
N PHE A 112 -11.27 44.91 -12.92
CA PHE A 112 -10.55 43.76 -13.49
C PHE A 112 -10.09 42.74 -12.43
N LEU A 113 -9.49 43.16 -11.31
CA LEU A 113 -8.95 42.20 -10.33
C LEU A 113 -10.06 41.34 -9.66
N PRO A 114 -11.17 41.93 -9.16
CA PRO A 114 -12.29 41.15 -8.65
C PRO A 114 -12.91 40.25 -9.71
N GLN A 115 -13.11 40.74 -10.94
CA GLN A 115 -13.70 39.95 -12.02
C GLN A 115 -12.81 38.77 -12.43
N PHE A 116 -11.51 38.98 -12.60
CA PHE A 116 -10.53 37.93 -12.90
C PHE A 116 -10.53 36.83 -11.83
N LEU A 117 -10.52 37.22 -10.55
CA LEU A 117 -10.54 36.26 -9.44
C LEU A 117 -11.88 35.55 -9.32
N ALA A 118 -13.01 36.25 -9.50
CA ALA A 118 -14.34 35.65 -9.51
C ALA A 118 -14.46 34.59 -10.61
N SER A 119 -14.22 34.95 -11.88
CA SER A 119 -14.32 34.00 -12.99
C SER A 119 -13.31 32.86 -12.91
N THR A 120 -12.12 33.08 -12.35
CA THR A 120 -11.15 31.99 -12.07
C THR A 120 -11.69 31.03 -11.00
N LEU A 121 -12.24 31.56 -9.90
CA LEU A 121 -12.78 30.76 -8.79
C LEU A 121 -14.11 30.08 -9.15
N GLU A 122 -14.94 30.67 -10.00
CA GLU A 122 -16.15 30.07 -10.56
C GLU A 122 -15.80 28.89 -11.48
N ASN A 123 -14.81 29.05 -12.36
CA ASN A 123 -14.30 27.94 -13.17
C ASN A 123 -13.68 26.84 -12.31
N TRP A 124 -13.00 27.16 -11.22
CA TRP A 124 -12.50 26.15 -10.29
C TRP A 124 -13.63 25.48 -9.51
N GLN A 125 -14.66 26.23 -9.10
CA GLN A 125 -15.83 25.70 -8.40
C GLN A 125 -16.57 24.66 -9.25
N SER A 126 -16.83 24.96 -10.52
CA SER A 126 -17.51 24.04 -11.43
C SER A 126 -16.66 22.80 -11.73
N GLU A 127 -15.35 22.95 -11.97
CA GLU A 127 -14.44 21.83 -12.19
C GLU A 127 -14.28 20.94 -10.95
N PHE A 128 -14.14 21.52 -9.74
CA PHE A 128 -14.10 20.72 -8.51
C PHE A 128 -15.44 20.02 -8.24
N LEU A 129 -16.58 20.67 -8.48
CA LEU A 129 -17.89 20.04 -8.33
C LEU A 129 -18.09 18.90 -9.34
N GLN A 130 -17.63 19.09 -10.59
CA GLN A 130 -17.60 18.06 -11.63
C GLN A 130 -16.73 16.87 -11.22
N LEU A 131 -15.50 17.10 -10.76
CA LEU A 131 -14.59 16.06 -10.30
C LEU A 131 -15.13 15.30 -9.08
N ILE A 132 -15.73 16.01 -8.11
CA ILE A 132 -16.38 15.40 -6.94
C ILE A 132 -17.57 14.55 -7.39
N TRP A 133 -18.41 15.04 -8.29
CA TRP A 133 -19.57 14.29 -8.80
C TRP A 133 -19.16 13.05 -9.61
N GLN A 134 -18.14 13.18 -10.45
CA GLN A 134 -17.56 12.04 -11.20
C GLN A 134 -16.95 11.01 -10.25
N ALA A 135 -16.15 11.44 -9.28
CA ALA A 135 -15.54 10.55 -8.29
C ALA A 135 -16.59 9.87 -7.38
N ALA A 136 -17.63 10.59 -6.96
CA ALA A 136 -18.73 10.05 -6.18
C ALA A 136 -19.58 9.06 -7.01
N GLY A 137 -19.88 9.39 -8.26
CA GLY A 137 -20.57 8.49 -9.19
C GLY A 137 -19.78 7.22 -9.46
N LEU A 138 -18.46 7.33 -9.68
CA LEU A 138 -17.56 6.18 -9.82
C LEU A 138 -17.46 5.34 -8.54
N ALA A 139 -17.41 5.99 -7.36
CA ALA A 139 -17.39 5.28 -6.08
C ALA A 139 -18.72 4.55 -5.79
N LEU A 140 -19.85 5.16 -6.12
CA LEU A 140 -21.18 4.55 -5.96
C LEU A 140 -21.41 3.42 -6.96
N PHE A 141 -20.96 3.59 -8.21
CA PHE A 141 -20.97 2.55 -9.23
C PHE A 141 -20.00 1.41 -8.88
N TYR A 142 -18.83 1.71 -8.31
CA TYR A 142 -17.91 0.69 -7.80
C TYR A 142 -18.55 -0.08 -6.63
N TYR A 143 -19.21 0.60 -5.69
CA TYR A 143 -19.91 -0.05 -4.57
C TYR A 143 -20.99 -1.03 -5.06
N TRP A 144 -21.91 -0.58 -5.93
CA TRP A 144 -23.00 -1.42 -6.45
C TRP A 144 -22.53 -2.43 -7.52
N GLY A 145 -21.49 -2.10 -8.28
CA GLY A 145 -20.82 -3.03 -9.18
C GLY A 145 -20.09 -4.13 -8.42
N SER A 146 -19.48 -3.81 -7.26
CA SER A 146 -18.80 -4.80 -6.42
C SER A 146 -19.77 -5.76 -5.74
N SER A 147 -20.98 -5.34 -5.34
CA SER A 147 -21.98 -6.27 -4.81
C SER A 147 -22.49 -7.24 -5.88
N GLN A 148 -22.70 -6.77 -7.11
CA GLN A 148 -23.04 -7.64 -8.24
C GLN A 148 -21.87 -8.54 -8.69
N SER A 149 -20.62 -8.06 -8.62
CA SER A 149 -19.44 -8.91 -8.86
C SER A 149 -19.43 -10.05 -7.86
N ARG A 150 -19.53 -9.76 -6.56
CA ARG A 150 -19.50 -10.77 -5.50
C ARG A 150 -20.59 -11.83 -5.67
N GLU A 151 -21.83 -11.45 -5.95
CA GLU A 151 -22.90 -12.42 -6.23
C GLU A 151 -22.59 -13.29 -7.46
N SER A 152 -22.01 -12.69 -8.51
CA SER A 152 -21.60 -13.41 -9.72
C SER A 152 -20.41 -14.35 -9.47
N ASP A 153 -19.43 -13.91 -8.71
CA ASP A 153 -18.21 -14.63 -8.36
C ASP A 153 -18.53 -15.83 -7.44
N GLU A 154 -19.30 -15.61 -6.37
CA GLU A 154 -19.81 -16.65 -5.46
C GLU A 154 -20.65 -17.70 -6.25
N ARG A 155 -21.40 -17.27 -7.28
CA ARG A 155 -22.18 -18.16 -8.16
C ARG A 155 -21.35 -18.85 -9.26
N ILE A 156 -20.13 -18.39 -9.52
CA ILE A 156 -19.15 -19.07 -10.39
C ILE A 156 -18.38 -20.11 -9.57
N GLU A 157 -17.92 -19.74 -8.37
CA GLU A 157 -17.27 -20.61 -7.39
C GLU A 157 -18.15 -21.84 -7.09
N ALA A 158 -19.42 -21.64 -6.70
CA ALA A 158 -20.35 -22.75 -6.43
C ALA A 158 -20.59 -23.71 -7.62
N LYS A 159 -20.39 -23.26 -8.87
CA LYS A 159 -20.44 -24.14 -10.06
C LYS A 159 -19.12 -24.86 -10.30
N LEU A 160 -17.99 -24.20 -10.08
CA LEU A 160 -16.67 -24.80 -10.17
C LEU A 160 -16.54 -25.94 -9.15
N ASP A 161 -17.00 -25.69 -7.92
CA ASP A 161 -17.09 -26.65 -6.83
C ASP A 161 -17.96 -27.86 -7.15
N ALA A 162 -19.11 -27.64 -7.82
CA ALA A 162 -19.98 -28.72 -8.28
C ALA A 162 -19.28 -29.61 -9.33
N LEU A 163 -18.57 -29.01 -10.28
CA LEU A 163 -17.83 -29.72 -11.33
C LEU A 163 -16.61 -30.48 -10.78
N LEU A 164 -15.87 -29.88 -9.84
CA LEU A 164 -14.74 -30.52 -9.16
C LEU A 164 -15.22 -31.76 -8.39
N ARG A 165 -16.32 -31.62 -7.64
CA ARG A 165 -16.97 -32.71 -6.89
C ARG A 165 -17.53 -33.81 -7.80
N GLU A 166 -18.14 -33.47 -8.93
CA GLU A 166 -18.61 -34.45 -9.93
C GLU A 166 -17.44 -35.20 -10.60
N ARG A 167 -16.30 -34.53 -10.80
CA ARG A 167 -15.06 -35.15 -11.28
C ARG A 167 -14.26 -35.90 -10.21
N ASN A 168 -14.67 -35.80 -8.94
CA ASN A 168 -13.94 -36.31 -7.78
C ASN A 168 -12.48 -35.82 -7.75
N LEU A 169 -12.28 -34.55 -8.10
CA LEU A 169 -11.01 -33.83 -8.02
C LEU A 169 -11.09 -32.84 -6.85
N ASP A 170 -10.17 -32.98 -5.89
CA ASP A 170 -10.09 -32.10 -4.73
C ASP A 170 -9.16 -30.91 -5.04
N PRO A 171 -9.60 -29.64 -4.94
CA PRO A 171 -8.75 -28.50 -5.23
C PRO A 171 -7.52 -28.39 -4.30
N ASP A 172 -7.57 -28.96 -3.09
CA ASP A 172 -6.42 -29.01 -2.17
C ASP A 172 -5.53 -30.25 -2.37
N ASN A 173 -5.93 -31.21 -3.22
CA ASN A 173 -5.10 -32.36 -3.61
C ASN A 173 -5.22 -32.68 -5.13
N PRO A 174 -4.37 -32.07 -5.99
CA PRO A 174 -4.52 -32.16 -7.44
C PRO A 174 -4.22 -33.54 -8.05
N ASP A 175 -3.65 -34.48 -7.28
CA ASP A 175 -3.20 -35.79 -7.77
C ASP A 175 -4.14 -36.97 -7.38
N GLY A 176 -5.07 -36.76 -6.44
CA GLY A 176 -6.03 -37.77 -5.92
C GLY A 176 -5.62 -38.50 -4.64
#